data_AF-A0A399SW80-F1
#
_entry.id   AF-A0A399SW80-F1
#
_cell.length_a   1.000
_cell.length_b   1.000
_cell.length_c   1.000
_cell.angle_alpha   90.00
_cell.angle_beta   90.00
_cell.angle_gamma   90.00
#
_symmetry.space_group_name_H-M   'P 1'
#
loop_
_entity.id
_entity.type
_entity.pdbx_description
1 polymer ?
#
loop_
_entity_poly.entity_id
_entity_poly.type
_entity_poly.pdbx_seq_one_letter_code
_entity_poly.pdbx_strand_id
1 'polypeptide(L)'
;MKTRIFITVVLLLLVIGGASSQNAGAPATNDEPVKIFATPETHSLVDSWISEYRKSNAGFNCELSSVGLAEIGSKVSDEGSLGFVMQQPGTSMSAESMWLMTLGREVIVAVYNEENPSASGISENGLSAKGLAAMVDSKTSPEGEPVNLYVLDDAEVKSSVPKFLETDAAKIAGQKVLSKEEFLAAIQKDKHAVGFCSLSTILDATEQAFAEKVKLLPIDRNENGRLDYNEKFYANPEQFERSVWIGKYPRTLVHSIYAIAPAFPENSELSDFLSWVTTSGQTAVVQNGYTELVYGEMQSNLEKLVPPVLLAEAQIDESTRSSVLLWVVLVAAALALLFAVVVYTGRKRRAKAPLLNKATLIKLLNEEALTFPKGLYFDKSHTWVFMEKSGRVRLGIDDFISNVTGEYTRVIMKSPGEKVKRMEPLVTLIRKGKQITLNSPVSGTIKEINESLVADPFTINDAPYGEGWVYKIEPSNWLREIQFFTMGNHYREWISSEFTRLKDFLACSLNIMNMEDGKLAFQEGGELMLHPLKDLDPKVWEDFQNYFINTADMY
;
A
#
# COMPACT_ATOMS: atom_id res chain seq x y z
N MET A 1 -58.89 26.11 27.98
CA MET A 1 -58.74 25.13 29.09
C MET A 1 -58.55 23.77 28.47
N LYS A 2 -57.61 22.90 28.82
CA LYS A 2 -56.43 22.91 29.71
C LYS A 2 -55.61 21.70 29.19
N THR A 3 -54.40 21.92 28.67
CA THR A 3 -53.12 21.65 29.34
C THR A 3 -52.77 20.15 29.44
N ARG A 4 -51.54 19.82 29.02
CA ARG A 4 -50.74 18.60 29.33
C ARG A 4 -50.67 17.50 28.27
N ILE A 5 -50.05 17.78 27.11
CA ILE A 5 -49.16 16.84 26.42
C ILE A 5 -48.00 17.65 25.82
N PHE A 6 -47.22 18.25 26.70
CA PHE A 6 -45.89 18.81 26.45
C PHE A 6 -45.13 18.48 27.73
N ILE A 7 -43.87 18.04 27.60
CA ILE A 7 -42.96 17.51 28.64
C ILE A 7 -42.96 15.97 28.73
N THR A 8 -42.32 15.32 27.75
CA THR A 8 -41.60 14.03 27.95
C THR A 8 -40.46 13.85 26.95
N VAL A 9 -39.69 14.92 26.65
CA VAL A 9 -38.46 14.85 25.81
C VAL A 9 -37.31 15.68 26.39
N VAL A 10 -37.34 16.08 27.68
CA VAL A 10 -36.31 16.95 28.29
C VAL A 10 -35.67 16.33 29.54
N LEU A 11 -35.47 15.01 29.59
CA LEU A 11 -34.70 14.41 30.69
C LEU A 11 -33.95 13.15 30.26
N LEU A 12 -33.08 13.31 29.27
CA LEU A 12 -32.08 12.32 28.87
C LEU A 12 -30.77 12.98 28.43
N LEU A 13 -30.40 14.06 29.12
CA LEU A 13 -29.09 14.73 29.04
C LEU A 13 -28.74 15.25 30.43
N LEU A 14 -28.35 14.34 31.34
CA LEU A 14 -27.61 14.65 32.57
C LEU A 14 -27.17 13.34 33.27
N VAL A 15 -26.24 12.63 32.63
CA VAL A 15 -25.28 11.76 33.32
C VAL A 15 -23.92 11.96 32.63
N ILE A 16 -23.34 13.14 32.78
CA ILE A 16 -21.89 13.30 32.71
C ILE A 16 -21.43 13.22 34.17
N GLY A 17 -21.30 11.99 34.65
CA GLY A 17 -20.54 11.69 35.86
C GLY A 17 -19.07 11.78 35.50
N GLY A 18 -18.36 12.70 36.15
CA GLY A 18 -16.94 12.92 35.93
C GLY A 18 -16.13 11.66 36.18
N ALA A 19 -15.42 11.20 35.15
CA ALA A 19 -14.24 10.38 35.33
C ALA A 19 -13.04 11.34 35.41
N SER A 20 -12.54 11.51 36.62
CA SER A 20 -11.23 12.09 36.89
C SER A 20 -10.17 11.33 36.10
N SER A 21 -9.37 12.04 35.31
CA SER A 21 -8.14 11.52 34.73
C SER A 21 -7.21 11.10 35.87
N GLN A 22 -7.08 9.80 36.10
CA GLN A 22 -5.94 9.30 36.85
C GLN A 22 -4.73 9.37 35.94
N ASN A 23 -3.68 9.97 36.49
CA ASN A 23 -2.40 10.26 35.87
C ASN A 23 -1.88 9.08 35.04
N ALA A 24 -1.39 9.41 33.84
CA ALA A 24 -0.36 8.62 33.18
C ALA A 24 0.74 8.35 34.22
N GLY A 25 0.96 7.07 34.52
CA GLY A 25 2.10 6.65 35.32
C GLY A 25 3.38 7.11 34.63
N ALA A 26 4.27 7.73 35.39
CA ALA A 26 5.63 7.98 34.96
C ALA A 26 6.27 6.67 34.46
N PRO A 27 7.13 6.69 33.43
CA PRO A 27 7.80 5.49 32.96
C PRO A 27 8.64 4.93 34.10
N ALA A 28 8.46 3.64 34.38
CA ALA A 28 9.32 2.91 35.29
C ALA A 28 10.73 2.90 34.67
N THR A 29 11.67 3.55 35.33
CA THR A 29 13.09 3.47 34.98
C THR A 29 13.55 2.05 35.29
N ASN A 30 13.60 1.18 34.27
CA ASN A 30 14.35 -0.07 34.35
C ASN A 30 15.83 0.32 34.41
N ASP A 31 16.49 0.01 35.53
CA ASP A 31 17.91 0.31 35.78
C ASP A 31 18.86 -0.56 34.93
N GLU A 32 18.33 -1.54 34.18
CA GLU A 32 19.11 -2.43 33.31
C GLU A 32 19.26 -1.85 31.89
N PRO A 33 20.46 -1.87 31.30
CA PRO A 33 20.69 -1.35 29.96
C PRO A 33 19.95 -2.17 28.90
N VAL A 34 19.38 -1.48 27.92
CA VAL A 34 18.77 -2.09 26.73
C VAL A 34 19.85 -2.81 25.91
N LYS A 35 19.63 -4.09 25.60
CA LYS A 35 20.59 -4.90 24.83
C LYS A 35 20.29 -4.81 23.35
N ILE A 36 21.19 -4.21 22.58
CA ILE A 36 21.06 -4.08 21.15
C ILE A 36 22.07 -4.99 20.46
N PHE A 37 21.59 -5.85 19.57
CA PHE A 37 22.40 -6.74 18.76
C PHE A 37 22.32 -6.33 17.30
N ALA A 38 23.47 -6.24 16.62
CA ALA A 38 23.52 -5.94 15.20
C ALA A 38 24.35 -6.98 14.48
N THR A 39 23.97 -7.32 13.25
CA THR A 39 24.86 -8.08 12.36
C THR A 39 26.04 -7.21 11.92
N PRO A 40 27.19 -7.79 11.53
CA PRO A 40 28.36 -7.01 11.13
C PRO A 40 28.06 -5.94 10.07
N GLU A 41 27.14 -6.22 9.16
CA GLU A 41 26.73 -5.34 8.07
C GLU A 41 25.90 -4.13 8.56
N THR A 42 25.04 -4.35 9.56
CA THR A 42 24.16 -3.32 10.11
C THR A 42 24.78 -2.53 11.27
N HIS A 43 25.91 -3.00 11.80
CA HIS A 43 26.54 -2.45 13.01
C HIS A 43 26.87 -0.94 12.90
N SER A 44 27.45 -0.49 11.78
CA SER A 44 27.79 0.94 11.58
C SER A 44 26.56 1.84 11.59
N LEU A 45 25.48 1.39 10.94
CA LEU A 45 24.21 2.11 10.90
C LEU A 45 23.58 2.19 12.29
N VAL A 46 23.56 1.07 13.02
CA VAL A 46 22.98 1.02 14.37
C VAL A 46 23.78 1.88 15.36
N ASP A 47 25.12 1.87 15.28
CA ASP A 47 25.97 2.73 16.09
C ASP A 47 25.73 4.22 15.80
N SER A 48 25.53 4.56 14.52
CA SER A 48 25.15 5.92 14.08
C SER A 48 23.80 6.32 14.68
N TRP A 49 22.78 5.46 14.59
CA TRP A 49 21.45 5.70 15.18
C TRP A 49 21.52 5.92 16.68
N ILE A 50 22.22 5.04 17.42
CA ILE A 50 22.37 5.16 18.87
C ILE A 50 23.06 6.47 19.24
N SER A 51 24.14 6.80 18.55
CA SER A 51 24.92 8.02 18.78
C SER A 51 24.10 9.29 18.53
N GLU A 52 23.30 9.31 17.47
CA GLU A 52 22.42 10.44 17.15
C GLU A 52 21.23 10.55 18.09
N TYR A 53 20.58 9.44 18.43
CA TYR A 53 19.45 9.42 19.35
C TYR A 53 19.84 9.93 20.75
N ARG A 54 21.02 9.54 21.24
CA ARG A 54 21.57 9.99 22.53
C ARG A 54 21.78 11.50 22.62
N LYS A 55 21.97 12.21 21.50
CA LYS A 55 22.09 13.68 21.50
C LYS A 55 20.82 14.36 22.02
N SER A 56 19.66 13.78 21.76
CA SER A 56 18.36 14.30 22.21
C SER A 56 17.79 13.55 23.42
N ASN A 57 18.29 12.33 23.69
CA ASN A 57 17.82 11.44 24.76
C ASN A 57 19.00 10.94 25.61
N ALA A 58 19.57 11.82 26.44
CA ALA A 58 20.75 11.51 27.26
C ALA A 58 20.55 10.39 28.30
N GLY A 59 19.28 10.04 28.61
CA GLY A 59 18.92 8.93 29.49
C GLY A 59 18.88 7.55 28.82
N PHE A 60 19.09 7.45 27.50
CA PHE A 60 19.01 6.18 26.78
C PHE A 60 20.24 5.29 27.06
N ASN A 61 20.07 4.36 28.00
CA ASN A 61 21.09 3.41 28.43
C ASN A 61 21.01 2.12 27.59
N CYS A 62 21.97 1.91 26.70
CA CYS A 62 21.99 0.73 25.83
C CYS A 62 23.40 0.21 25.55
N GLU A 63 23.52 -1.10 25.34
CA GLU A 63 24.75 -1.79 24.97
C GLU A 63 24.61 -2.39 23.57
N LEU A 64 25.49 -1.99 22.64
CA LEU A 64 25.53 -2.52 21.27
C LEU A 64 26.54 -3.67 21.19
N SER A 65 26.13 -4.81 20.64
CA SER A 65 26.97 -5.97 20.40
C SER A 65 26.84 -6.49 18.97
N SER A 66 27.98 -6.79 18.33
CA SER A 66 28.00 -7.45 17.03
C SER A 66 27.78 -8.95 17.18
N VAL A 67 26.81 -9.52 16.46
CA VAL A 67 26.46 -10.95 16.50
C VAL A 67 26.22 -11.47 15.08
N GLY A 68 26.66 -12.70 14.79
CA GLY A 68 26.42 -13.30 13.47
C GLY A 68 24.92 -13.58 13.22
N LEU A 69 24.50 -13.55 11.96
CA LEU A 69 23.10 -13.77 11.57
C LEU A 69 22.49 -15.08 12.12
N ALA A 70 23.29 -16.15 12.20
CA ALA A 70 22.85 -17.44 12.75
C ALA A 70 22.64 -17.42 14.27
N GLU A 71 23.33 -16.55 14.99
CA GLU A 71 23.32 -16.48 16.46
C GLU A 71 22.34 -15.43 16.98
N ILE A 72 21.98 -14.43 16.15
CA ILE A 72 21.20 -13.27 16.60
C ILE A 72 19.84 -13.66 17.16
N GLY A 73 19.16 -14.64 16.55
CA GLY A 73 17.87 -15.13 17.05
C GLY A 73 17.93 -15.78 18.43
N SER A 74 19.09 -16.31 18.83
CA SER A 74 19.29 -16.86 20.19
C SER A 74 19.68 -15.80 21.22
N LYS A 75 20.22 -14.66 20.77
CA LYS A 75 20.63 -13.54 21.62
C LYS A 75 19.48 -12.58 21.90
N VAL A 76 18.62 -12.38 20.91
CA VAL A 76 17.38 -11.60 21.01
C VAL A 76 16.31 -12.48 21.65
N SER A 77 16.36 -12.59 22.98
CA SER A 77 15.59 -13.57 23.76
C SER A 77 14.67 -12.97 24.82
N ASP A 78 14.95 -11.74 25.24
CA ASP A 78 14.22 -11.02 26.28
C ASP A 78 13.49 -9.78 25.72
N GLU A 79 12.43 -9.33 26.41
CA GLU A 79 11.62 -8.16 26.03
C GLU A 79 12.41 -6.84 26.02
N GLY A 80 13.58 -6.80 26.66
CA GLY A 80 14.52 -5.68 26.65
C GLY A 80 15.62 -5.79 25.58
N SER A 81 15.54 -6.78 24.68
CA SER A 81 16.52 -7.00 23.62
C SER A 81 15.98 -6.66 22.24
N LEU A 82 16.81 -6.00 21.43
CA LEU A 82 16.49 -5.61 20.06
C LEU A 82 17.61 -6.06 19.13
N GLY A 83 17.24 -6.74 18.04
CA GLY A 83 18.17 -7.14 17.00
C GLY A 83 18.02 -6.30 15.73
N PHE A 84 19.11 -6.10 15.01
CA PHE A 84 19.13 -5.49 13.69
C PHE A 84 19.82 -6.45 12.71
N VAL A 85 19.13 -6.79 11.63
CA VAL A 85 19.60 -7.75 10.62
C VAL A 85 19.40 -7.20 9.22
N MET A 86 20.28 -7.57 8.30
CA MET A 86 20.05 -7.38 6.87
C MET A 86 19.86 -8.74 6.20
N GLN A 87 18.76 -8.91 5.46
CA GLN A 87 18.45 -10.15 4.76
C GLN A 87 17.54 -9.93 3.54
N GLN A 88 17.52 -10.89 2.62
CA GLN A 88 16.63 -10.85 1.46
C GLN A 88 15.15 -10.87 1.88
N PRO A 89 14.29 -10.05 1.27
CA PRO A 89 12.86 -10.02 1.58
C PRO A 89 12.18 -11.38 1.46
N GLY A 90 11.42 -11.76 2.48
CA GLY A 90 10.66 -13.03 2.50
C GLY A 90 11.47 -14.26 2.91
N THR A 91 12.76 -14.12 3.25
CA THR A 91 13.52 -15.19 3.89
C THR A 91 12.95 -15.41 5.30
N SER A 92 12.38 -16.60 5.55
CA SER A 92 11.95 -17.00 6.90
C SER A 92 13.18 -17.06 7.80
N MET A 93 13.24 -16.20 8.82
CA MET A 93 14.15 -16.45 9.93
C MET A 93 13.73 -17.76 10.60
N SER A 94 14.68 -18.59 10.99
CA SER A 94 14.43 -19.94 11.53
C SER A 94 13.71 -19.98 12.89
N ALA A 95 13.25 -18.83 13.39
CA ALA A 95 12.42 -18.71 14.56
C ALA A 95 11.05 -18.20 14.10
N GLU A 96 10.14 -19.12 13.78
CA GLU A 96 8.71 -18.82 13.67
C GLU A 96 8.29 -18.04 14.93
N SER A 97 7.82 -16.80 14.77
CA SER A 97 7.26 -15.87 15.77
C SER A 97 8.08 -14.64 16.26
N MET A 98 9.20 -14.25 15.64
CA MET A 98 9.80 -12.93 15.97
C MET A 98 8.98 -11.77 15.39
N TRP A 99 8.85 -10.68 16.14
CA TRP A 99 8.35 -9.41 15.66
C TRP A 99 9.38 -8.78 14.71
N LEU A 100 8.94 -8.32 13.54
CA LEU A 100 9.81 -7.73 12.51
C LEU A 100 9.28 -6.38 12.05
N MET A 101 10.19 -5.42 11.88
CA MET A 101 9.91 -4.11 11.29
C MET A 101 11.02 -3.72 10.32
N THR A 102 10.67 -3.39 9.07
CA THR A 102 11.63 -2.96 8.04
C THR A 102 12.07 -1.53 8.29
N LEU A 103 13.37 -1.24 8.23
CA LEU A 103 13.94 0.06 8.57
C LEU A 103 14.71 0.75 7.45
N GLY A 104 14.96 0.04 6.36
CA GLY A 104 15.70 0.50 5.19
C GLY A 104 15.99 -0.66 4.25
N ARG A 105 16.63 -0.37 3.12
CA ARG A 105 16.96 -1.38 2.11
C ARG A 105 18.34 -1.15 1.54
N GLU A 106 18.99 -2.24 1.15
CA GLU A 106 20.16 -2.23 0.29
C GLU A 106 19.73 -2.73 -1.10
N VAL A 107 19.96 -1.91 -2.12
CA VAL A 107 19.54 -2.20 -3.49
C VAL A 107 20.77 -2.28 -4.39
N ILE A 108 21.01 -3.47 -4.94
CA ILE A 108 22.12 -3.73 -5.84
C ILE A 108 21.65 -3.55 -7.27
N VAL A 109 22.38 -2.74 -8.03
CA VAL A 109 22.01 -2.35 -9.39
C VAL A 109 23.09 -2.72 -10.40
N ALA A 110 22.63 -3.06 -11.60
CA ALA A 110 23.48 -3.13 -12.78
C ALA A 110 23.52 -1.75 -13.44
N VAL A 111 24.70 -1.32 -13.88
CA VAL A 111 24.94 0.00 -14.47
C VAL A 111 25.80 -0.09 -15.70
N TYR A 112 25.73 0.93 -16.55
CA TYR A 112 26.58 1.06 -17.72
C TYR A 112 26.90 2.53 -18.00
N ASN A 113 27.95 2.76 -18.79
CA ASN A 113 28.27 4.11 -19.26
C ASN A 113 27.22 4.59 -20.28
N GLU A 114 26.70 5.81 -20.13
CA GLU A 114 25.70 6.36 -21.05
C GLU A 114 26.16 6.40 -22.52
N GLU A 115 27.45 6.61 -22.76
CA GLU A 115 28.07 6.63 -24.10
C GLU A 115 28.47 5.22 -24.59
N ASN A 116 27.96 4.16 -23.97
CA ASN A 116 28.27 2.78 -24.36
C ASN A 116 27.77 2.49 -25.79
N PRO A 117 28.57 1.83 -26.65
CA PRO A 117 28.15 1.47 -28.01
C PRO A 117 26.82 0.69 -28.08
N SER A 118 26.54 -0.13 -27.07
CA SER A 118 25.31 -0.92 -26.91
C SER A 118 24.19 -0.17 -26.17
N ALA A 119 24.35 1.11 -25.82
CA ALA A 119 23.38 1.85 -24.98
C ALA A 119 21.95 1.85 -25.54
N SER A 120 21.79 1.95 -26.87
CA SER A 120 20.48 1.91 -27.53
C SER A 120 19.81 0.54 -27.36
N GLY A 121 20.54 -0.54 -27.61
CA GLY A 121 20.03 -1.90 -27.46
C GLY A 121 19.69 -2.24 -26.01
N ILE A 122 20.55 -1.84 -25.07
CA ILE A 122 20.31 -1.99 -23.62
C ILE A 122 19.06 -1.22 -23.18
N SER A 123 18.86 0.00 -23.69
CA SER A 123 17.71 0.84 -23.29
C SER A 123 16.38 0.38 -23.89
N GLU A 124 16.41 -0.25 -25.07
CA GLU A 124 15.21 -0.75 -25.75
C GLU A 124 14.81 -2.15 -25.30
N ASN A 125 15.80 -3.06 -25.20
CA ASN A 125 15.56 -4.48 -25.00
C ASN A 125 15.89 -4.96 -23.58
N GLY A 126 16.71 -4.21 -22.83
CA GLY A 126 17.23 -4.66 -21.55
C GLY A 126 18.18 -5.85 -21.71
N LEU A 127 18.64 -6.38 -20.58
CA LEU A 127 19.41 -7.63 -20.55
C LEU A 127 18.86 -8.56 -19.49
N SER A 128 18.71 -9.83 -19.84
CA SER A 128 18.34 -10.87 -18.88
C SER A 128 19.52 -11.26 -18.00
N ALA A 129 19.24 -11.93 -16.88
CA ALA A 129 20.28 -12.47 -15.99
C ALA A 129 21.25 -13.40 -16.76
N LYS A 130 20.73 -14.24 -17.67
CA LYS A 130 21.53 -15.10 -18.54
C LYS A 130 22.38 -14.30 -19.53
N GLY A 131 21.82 -13.23 -20.11
CA GLY A 131 22.55 -12.33 -21.00
C GLY A 131 23.74 -11.68 -20.28
N LEU A 132 23.51 -11.16 -19.08
CA LEU A 132 24.56 -10.60 -18.24
C LEU A 132 25.60 -11.65 -17.82
N ALA A 133 25.17 -12.87 -17.47
CA ALA A 133 26.08 -13.97 -17.13
C ALA A 133 26.98 -14.36 -18.31
N ALA A 134 26.45 -14.38 -19.54
CA ALA A 134 27.23 -14.65 -20.75
C ALA A 134 28.30 -13.57 -21.00
N MET A 135 28.01 -12.32 -20.65
CA MET A 135 28.97 -11.20 -20.77
C MET A 135 30.14 -11.34 -19.79
N VAL A 136 29.95 -11.99 -18.63
CA VAL A 136 31.02 -12.28 -17.66
C VAL A 136 32.12 -13.13 -18.26
N ASP A 137 31.76 -14.14 -19.05
CA ASP A 137 32.71 -15.06 -19.68
C ASP A 137 33.24 -14.53 -21.01
N SER A 138 32.35 -14.02 -21.88
CA SER A 138 32.68 -13.61 -23.25
C SER A 138 33.35 -12.24 -23.35
N LYS A 139 33.10 -11.34 -22.37
CA LYS A 139 33.50 -9.93 -22.41
C LYS A 139 33.00 -9.19 -23.65
N THR A 140 31.86 -9.60 -24.17
CA THR A 140 31.20 -9.00 -25.33
C THR A 140 29.70 -8.85 -25.07
N SER A 141 29.11 -7.77 -25.57
CA SER A 141 27.66 -7.54 -25.55
C SER A 141 26.93 -8.50 -26.50
N PRO A 142 25.59 -8.60 -26.41
CA PRO A 142 24.79 -9.35 -27.40
C PRO A 142 24.97 -8.86 -28.85
N GLU A 143 25.31 -7.58 -29.06
CA GLU A 143 25.61 -7.06 -30.40
C GLU A 143 27.07 -7.28 -30.83
N GLY A 144 27.91 -7.89 -29.98
CA GLY A 144 29.32 -8.20 -30.25
C GLY A 144 30.30 -7.08 -29.90
N GLU A 145 29.84 -6.02 -29.23
CA GLU A 145 30.69 -4.93 -28.78
C GLU A 145 31.52 -5.35 -27.55
N PRO A 146 32.77 -4.88 -27.39
CA PRO A 146 33.57 -5.18 -26.20
C PRO A 146 32.91 -4.70 -24.91
N VAL A 147 33.03 -5.47 -23.84
CA VAL A 147 32.49 -5.12 -22.51
C VAL A 147 33.55 -5.31 -21.44
N ASN A 148 33.73 -4.27 -20.61
CA ASN A 148 34.56 -4.30 -19.42
C ASN A 148 33.66 -4.35 -18.19
N LEU A 149 33.74 -5.45 -17.44
CA LEU A 149 32.96 -5.64 -16.22
C LEU A 149 33.70 -5.13 -14.98
N TYR A 150 33.00 -4.31 -14.21
CA TYR A 150 33.43 -3.76 -12.94
C TYR A 150 32.47 -4.19 -11.83
N VAL A 151 33.00 -4.46 -10.64
CA VAL A 151 32.22 -4.86 -9.47
C VAL A 151 32.64 -3.99 -8.29
N LEU A 152 31.68 -3.42 -7.57
CA LEU A 152 31.97 -2.70 -6.33
C LEU A 152 32.55 -3.65 -5.29
N ASP A 153 33.60 -3.24 -4.57
CA ASP A 153 34.20 -3.99 -3.46
C ASP A 153 33.33 -3.90 -2.20
N ASP A 154 32.13 -4.45 -2.32
CA ASP A 154 31.12 -4.52 -1.26
C ASP A 154 30.73 -5.98 -1.01
N ALA A 155 30.53 -6.34 0.26
CA ALA A 155 30.24 -7.71 0.65
C ALA A 155 28.93 -8.22 0.05
N GLU A 156 27.89 -7.38 0.01
CA GLU A 156 26.58 -7.76 -0.49
C GLU A 156 26.51 -7.81 -2.00
N VAL A 157 27.21 -6.89 -2.68
CA VAL A 157 27.37 -6.97 -4.13
C VAL A 157 28.06 -8.28 -4.51
N LYS A 158 29.17 -8.64 -3.85
CA LYS A 158 29.90 -9.89 -4.11
C LYS A 158 29.10 -11.15 -3.77
N SER A 159 28.20 -11.09 -2.79
CA SER A 159 27.31 -12.19 -2.38
C SER A 159 26.12 -12.38 -3.33
N SER A 160 25.57 -11.28 -3.85
CA SER A 160 24.25 -11.27 -4.50
C SER A 160 24.32 -11.36 -6.02
N VAL A 161 25.33 -10.74 -6.62
CA VAL A 161 25.53 -10.78 -8.08
C VAL A 161 25.71 -12.21 -8.59
N PRO A 162 26.55 -13.09 -7.97
CA PRO A 162 26.66 -14.48 -8.43
C PRO A 162 25.35 -15.26 -8.33
N LYS A 163 24.56 -15.02 -7.27
CA LYS A 163 23.24 -15.66 -7.08
C LYS A 163 22.23 -15.22 -8.15
N PHE A 164 22.20 -13.92 -8.45
CA PHE A 164 21.33 -13.36 -9.48
C PHE A 164 21.69 -13.88 -10.89
N LEU A 165 22.98 -13.97 -11.20
CA LEU A 165 23.49 -14.43 -12.49
C LEU A 165 23.53 -15.96 -12.62
N GLU A 166 23.21 -16.69 -11.55
CA GLU A 166 23.33 -18.15 -11.47
C GLU A 166 24.73 -18.65 -11.90
N THR A 167 25.78 -17.95 -11.45
CA THR A 167 27.18 -18.20 -11.84
C THR A 167 28.09 -18.40 -10.63
N ASP A 168 29.28 -18.94 -10.87
CA ASP A 168 30.28 -19.15 -9.82
C ASP A 168 30.79 -17.79 -9.28
N ALA A 169 30.78 -17.63 -7.96
CA ALA A 169 31.30 -16.45 -7.28
C ALA A 169 32.76 -16.15 -7.65
N ALA A 170 33.57 -17.18 -7.95
CA ALA A 170 34.95 -17.02 -8.40
C ALA A 170 35.05 -16.27 -9.74
N LYS A 171 34.07 -16.41 -10.63
CA LYS A 171 34.05 -15.68 -11.92
C LYS A 171 33.79 -14.19 -11.73
N ILE A 172 32.95 -13.84 -10.76
CA ILE A 172 32.67 -12.44 -10.39
C ILE A 172 33.87 -11.84 -9.63
N ALA A 173 34.46 -12.59 -8.70
CA ALA A 173 35.68 -12.17 -8.01
C ALA A 173 36.90 -12.01 -8.93
N GLY A 174 36.92 -12.72 -10.07
CA GLY A 174 37.94 -12.58 -11.11
C GLY A 174 37.78 -11.34 -12.00
N GLN A 175 36.70 -10.55 -11.83
CA GLN A 175 36.51 -9.28 -12.53
C GLN A 175 37.23 -8.12 -11.83
N LYS A 176 37.13 -6.92 -12.38
CA LYS A 176 37.73 -5.72 -11.78
C LYS A 176 36.90 -5.29 -10.56
N VAL A 177 37.30 -5.74 -9.38
CA VAL A 177 36.73 -5.33 -8.10
C VAL A 177 37.40 -4.01 -7.66
N LEU A 178 36.61 -2.97 -7.42
CA LEU A 178 37.09 -1.60 -7.17
C LEU A 178 36.39 -0.98 -5.95
N SER A 179 37.09 -0.07 -5.26
CA SER A 179 36.48 0.78 -4.22
C SER A 179 35.39 1.70 -4.80
N LYS A 180 34.57 2.33 -3.94
CA LYS A 180 33.45 3.18 -4.36
C LYS A 180 33.87 4.28 -5.35
N GLU A 181 34.91 5.04 -5.00
CA GLU A 181 35.39 6.16 -5.81
C GLU A 181 36.04 5.68 -7.12
N GLU A 182 36.82 4.60 -7.05
CA GLU A 182 37.48 4.00 -8.22
C GLU A 182 36.46 3.37 -9.18
N PHE A 183 35.43 2.71 -8.65
CA PHE A 183 34.35 2.12 -9.41
C PHE A 183 33.61 3.20 -10.20
N LEU A 184 33.17 4.27 -9.53
CA LEU A 184 32.44 5.34 -10.19
C LEU A 184 33.29 6.00 -11.29
N ALA A 185 34.55 6.32 -10.99
CA ALA A 185 35.48 6.89 -11.95
C ALA A 185 35.75 5.94 -13.15
N ALA A 186 35.79 4.63 -12.91
CA ALA A 186 35.98 3.64 -13.96
C ALA A 186 34.77 3.57 -14.90
N ILE A 187 33.54 3.48 -14.36
CA ILE A 187 32.31 3.47 -15.17
C ILE A 187 32.20 4.75 -15.99
N GLN A 188 32.49 5.92 -15.41
CA GLN A 188 32.40 7.22 -16.10
C GLN A 188 33.39 7.39 -17.26
N LYS A 189 34.59 6.81 -17.13
CA LYS A 189 35.68 6.96 -18.10
C LYS A 189 35.63 5.93 -19.23
N ASP A 190 35.23 4.71 -18.92
CA ASP A 190 35.26 3.59 -19.87
C ASP A 190 33.91 3.43 -20.58
N LYS A 191 33.88 3.73 -21.88
CA LYS A 191 32.67 3.63 -22.70
C LYS A 191 32.14 2.20 -22.78
N HIS A 192 32.98 1.19 -22.60
CA HIS A 192 32.58 -0.21 -22.65
C HIS A 192 32.21 -0.76 -21.27
N ALA A 193 32.10 0.12 -20.26
CA ALA A 193 31.85 -0.30 -18.90
C ALA A 193 30.42 -0.80 -18.70
N VAL A 194 30.33 -1.95 -18.04
CA VAL A 194 29.14 -2.47 -17.38
C VAL A 194 29.57 -2.83 -15.95
N GLY A 195 28.73 -2.60 -14.96
CA GLY A 195 29.10 -2.97 -13.60
C GLY A 195 27.95 -3.21 -12.66
N PHE A 196 28.29 -3.72 -11.48
CA PHE A 196 27.36 -3.96 -10.38
C PHE A 196 27.81 -3.20 -9.14
N CYS A 197 26.90 -2.46 -8.53
CA CYS A 197 27.16 -1.65 -7.34
C CYS A 197 25.89 -1.48 -6.49
N SER A 198 26.02 -0.90 -5.30
CA SER A 198 24.87 -0.38 -4.55
C SER A 198 24.24 0.81 -5.28
N LEU A 199 22.93 1.01 -5.13
CA LEU A 199 22.21 2.15 -5.70
C LEU A 199 22.78 3.47 -5.18
N SER A 200 23.08 3.54 -3.88
CA SER A 200 23.68 4.71 -3.22
C SER A 200 25.05 5.12 -3.77
N THR A 201 25.71 4.25 -4.55
CA THR A 201 26.99 4.56 -5.20
C THR A 201 26.83 5.45 -6.42
N ILE A 202 25.67 5.41 -7.07
CA ILE A 202 25.42 6.09 -8.33
C ILE A 202 24.43 7.24 -8.21
N LEU A 203 23.94 7.55 -7.02
CA LEU A 203 23.13 8.74 -6.78
C LEU A 203 24.04 9.97 -6.67
N ASP A 204 23.58 11.09 -7.20
CA ASP A 204 24.26 12.36 -7.02
C ASP A 204 24.11 12.91 -5.60
N ALA A 205 24.76 14.02 -5.27
CA ALA A 205 24.72 14.61 -3.94
C ALA A 205 23.32 15.11 -3.51
N THR A 206 22.37 15.19 -4.44
CA THR A 206 20.97 15.57 -4.17
C THR A 206 20.03 14.37 -4.13
N GLU A 207 20.51 13.19 -4.51
CA GLU A 207 19.78 11.93 -4.66
C GLU A 207 18.61 11.98 -5.67
N GLN A 208 18.52 13.06 -6.45
CA GLN A 208 17.46 13.25 -7.45
C GLN A 208 17.84 12.76 -8.83
N ALA A 209 19.14 12.56 -9.09
CA ALA A 209 19.65 12.09 -10.37
C ALA A 209 20.77 11.05 -10.19
N PHE A 210 21.01 10.30 -11.26
CA PHE A 210 22.18 9.42 -11.33
C PHE A 210 23.44 10.22 -11.63
N ALA A 211 24.58 9.69 -11.20
CA ALA A 211 25.89 10.26 -11.43
C ALA A 211 26.15 10.47 -12.93
N GLU A 212 26.91 11.52 -13.26
CA GLU A 212 27.18 11.91 -14.65
C GLU A 212 27.72 10.72 -15.46
N LYS A 213 27.19 10.50 -16.67
CA LYS A 213 27.54 9.41 -17.59
C LYS A 213 27.26 7.99 -17.08
N VAL A 214 26.55 7.83 -15.97
CA VAL A 214 26.16 6.51 -15.44
C VAL A 214 24.66 6.34 -15.61
N LYS A 215 24.25 5.20 -16.17
CA LYS A 215 22.83 4.82 -16.27
C LYS A 215 22.60 3.45 -15.66
N LEU A 216 21.42 3.26 -15.11
CA LEU A 216 20.94 1.94 -14.73
C LEU A 216 20.72 1.07 -15.97
N LEU A 217 21.19 -0.17 -15.89
CA LEU A 217 21.02 -1.19 -16.92
C LEU A 217 19.67 -1.89 -16.71
N PRO A 218 18.70 -1.76 -17.64
CA PRO A 218 17.40 -2.37 -17.49
C PRO A 218 17.46 -3.90 -17.56
N ILE A 219 16.79 -4.58 -16.62
CA ILE A 219 16.78 -6.04 -16.54
C ILE A 219 15.52 -6.57 -17.21
N ASP A 220 15.68 -7.41 -18.23
CA ASP A 220 14.62 -8.24 -18.81
C ASP A 220 14.39 -9.43 -17.87
N ARG A 221 13.31 -9.37 -17.09
CA ARG A 221 13.03 -10.32 -16.01
C ARG A 221 12.29 -11.55 -16.50
N ASN A 222 11.47 -11.41 -17.54
CA ASN A 222 10.72 -12.52 -18.12
C ASN A 222 11.47 -13.22 -19.26
N GLU A 223 12.67 -12.76 -19.60
CA GLU A 223 13.57 -13.32 -20.61
C GLU A 223 12.96 -13.34 -22.02
N ASN A 224 12.07 -12.39 -22.33
CA ASN A 224 11.41 -12.33 -23.65
C ASN A 224 12.20 -11.52 -24.69
N GLY A 225 13.35 -10.95 -24.31
CA GLY A 225 14.24 -10.18 -25.17
C GLY A 225 13.77 -8.76 -25.47
N ARG A 226 12.80 -8.22 -24.71
CA ARG A 226 12.32 -6.84 -24.82
C ARG A 226 11.97 -6.28 -23.45
N LEU A 227 12.07 -4.96 -23.26
CA LEU A 227 11.55 -4.33 -22.05
C LEU A 227 10.05 -4.09 -22.16
N ASP A 228 9.27 -4.81 -21.37
CA ASP A 228 7.83 -4.60 -21.26
C ASP A 228 7.50 -3.40 -20.36
N TYR A 229 6.23 -2.96 -20.35
CA TYR A 229 5.78 -1.86 -19.48
C TYR A 229 6.13 -2.09 -18.00
N ASN A 230 6.08 -3.35 -17.55
CA ASN A 230 6.41 -3.71 -16.17
C ASN A 230 7.90 -3.67 -15.83
N GLU A 231 8.76 -3.46 -16.82
CA GLU A 231 10.23 -3.38 -16.69
C GLU A 231 10.75 -1.95 -17.02
N LYS A 232 9.89 -1.05 -17.49
CA LYS A 232 10.25 0.34 -17.84
C LYS A 232 10.20 1.29 -16.64
N PHE A 233 11.10 1.10 -15.68
CA PHE A 233 11.18 1.93 -14.47
C PHE A 233 12.59 2.45 -14.12
N TYR A 234 13.53 2.43 -15.07
CA TYR A 234 14.94 2.78 -14.86
C TYR A 234 15.28 4.25 -15.17
N ALA A 235 14.29 5.08 -15.49
CA ALA A 235 14.51 6.42 -16.05
C ALA A 235 14.99 7.46 -15.02
N ASN A 236 14.54 7.36 -13.77
CA ASN A 236 14.92 8.26 -12.68
C ASN A 236 14.96 7.49 -11.35
N PRO A 237 15.75 7.97 -10.36
CA PRO A 237 15.92 7.30 -9.07
C PRO A 237 14.59 7.06 -8.34
N GLU A 238 13.73 8.07 -8.24
CA GLU A 238 12.47 8.02 -7.50
C GLU A 238 11.51 6.94 -8.05
N GLN A 239 11.36 6.87 -9.38
CA GLN A 239 10.56 5.83 -10.04
C GLN A 239 11.19 4.45 -9.86
N PHE A 240 12.51 4.36 -9.94
CA PHE A 240 13.24 3.10 -9.78
C PHE A 240 13.06 2.54 -8.36
N GLU A 241 13.31 3.33 -7.33
CA GLU A 241 13.16 2.96 -5.93
C GLU A 241 11.73 2.52 -5.60
N ARG A 242 10.73 3.27 -6.06
CA ARG A 242 9.32 2.86 -5.94
C ARG A 242 9.05 1.53 -6.62
N SER A 243 9.66 1.26 -7.76
CA SER A 243 9.46 0.02 -8.51
C SER A 243 10.14 -1.18 -7.85
N VAL A 244 11.32 -0.96 -7.25
CA VAL A 244 11.98 -1.93 -6.35
C VAL A 244 11.05 -2.24 -5.18
N TRP A 245 10.46 -1.22 -4.57
CA TRP A 245 9.57 -1.34 -3.42
C TRP A 245 8.35 -2.23 -3.69
N ILE A 246 7.67 -2.01 -4.82
CA ILE A 246 6.49 -2.80 -5.22
C ILE A 246 6.84 -4.18 -5.80
N GLY A 247 8.11 -4.60 -5.73
CA GLY A 247 8.55 -5.94 -6.13
C GLY A 247 8.68 -6.16 -7.65
N LYS A 248 8.84 -5.09 -8.44
CA LYS A 248 9.12 -5.21 -9.88
C LYS A 248 10.59 -5.59 -10.15
N TYR A 249 11.51 -5.22 -9.28
CA TYR A 249 12.94 -5.53 -9.40
C TYR A 249 13.32 -6.92 -8.82
N PRO A 250 14.38 -7.60 -9.32
CA PRO A 250 14.77 -8.92 -8.84
C PRO A 250 15.09 -8.95 -7.33
N ARG A 251 14.38 -9.80 -6.59
CA ARG A 251 14.52 -9.92 -5.11
C ARG A 251 15.92 -10.33 -4.68
N THR A 252 16.64 -11.08 -5.50
CA THR A 252 18.01 -11.52 -5.23
C THR A 252 19.00 -10.36 -5.13
N LEU A 253 18.66 -9.20 -5.68
CA LEU A 253 19.47 -7.97 -5.67
C LEU A 253 18.99 -6.96 -4.62
N VAL A 254 18.07 -7.35 -3.75
CA VAL A 254 17.50 -6.46 -2.72
C VAL A 254 17.65 -7.11 -1.35
N HIS A 255 18.17 -6.36 -0.39
CA HIS A 255 18.18 -6.73 1.01
C HIS A 255 17.39 -5.71 1.80
N SER A 256 16.67 -6.18 2.81
CA SER A 256 15.95 -5.35 3.75
C SER A 256 16.68 -5.35 5.07
N ILE A 257 16.78 -4.18 5.68
CA ILE A 257 17.24 -3.99 7.04
C ILE A 257 16.01 -4.12 7.94
N TYR A 258 16.05 -5.01 8.92
CA TYR A 258 14.96 -5.26 9.86
C TYR A 258 15.41 -4.99 11.28
N ALA A 259 14.53 -4.39 12.08
CA ALA A 259 14.50 -4.57 13.51
C ALA A 259 13.75 -5.86 13.84
N ILE A 260 14.30 -6.64 14.77
CA ILE A 260 13.73 -7.91 15.25
C ILE A 260 13.65 -7.92 16.78
N ALA A 261 12.58 -8.50 17.30
CA ALA A 261 12.37 -8.70 18.74
C ALA A 261 11.59 -10.00 18.97
N PRO A 262 11.68 -10.64 20.16
CA PRO A 262 10.92 -11.88 20.42
C PRO A 262 9.40 -11.63 20.47
N ALA A 263 8.98 -10.43 20.87
CA ALA A 263 7.60 -9.96 20.88
C ALA A 263 7.57 -8.44 20.59
N PHE A 264 6.38 -7.85 20.52
CA PHE A 264 6.23 -6.40 20.41
C PHE A 264 6.96 -5.71 21.59
N PRO A 265 7.84 -4.71 21.35
CA PRO A 265 8.57 -4.06 22.41
C PRO A 265 7.65 -3.15 23.24
N GLU A 266 7.06 -3.67 24.32
CA GLU A 266 6.21 -2.90 25.24
C GLU A 266 6.99 -1.83 26.02
N ASN A 267 8.33 -1.90 26.03
CA ASN A 267 9.17 -0.87 26.62
C ASN A 267 9.05 0.45 25.84
N SER A 268 8.57 1.50 26.52
CA SER A 268 8.41 2.83 25.94
C SER A 268 9.72 3.40 25.38
N GLU A 269 10.87 3.12 26.00
CA GLU A 269 12.17 3.60 25.50
C GLU A 269 12.56 2.97 24.17
N LEU A 270 12.25 1.67 23.98
CA LEU A 270 12.49 0.95 22.73
C LEU A 270 11.52 1.40 21.64
N SER A 271 10.25 1.57 21.98
CA SER A 271 9.23 2.08 21.05
C SER A 271 9.56 3.51 20.60
N ASP A 272 10.00 4.38 21.51
CA ASP A 272 10.43 5.74 21.19
C ASP A 272 11.68 5.75 20.31
N PHE A 273 12.66 4.90 20.60
CA PHE A 273 13.85 4.74 19.77
C PHE A 273 13.49 4.27 18.35
N LEU A 274 12.65 3.25 18.22
CA LEU A 274 12.20 2.72 16.92
C LEU A 274 11.35 3.72 16.13
N SER A 275 10.51 4.52 16.81
CA SER A 275 9.76 5.62 16.20
C SER A 275 10.70 6.70 15.68
N TRP A 276 11.73 7.04 16.45
CA TRP A 276 12.77 7.97 16.02
C TRP A 276 13.57 7.43 14.82
N VAL A 277 13.97 6.15 14.84
CA VAL A 277 14.67 5.49 13.72
C VAL A 277 13.82 5.49 12.45
N THR A 278 12.51 5.28 12.59
CA THR A 278 11.54 5.29 11.47
C THR A 278 11.33 6.69 10.89
N THR A 279 11.66 7.75 11.64
CA THR A 279 11.46 9.15 11.24
C THR A 279 12.78 9.87 11.06
N SER A 280 13.31 10.48 12.13
CA SER A 280 14.52 11.31 12.09
C SER A 280 15.79 10.51 11.78
N GLY A 281 15.83 9.24 12.20
CA GLY A 281 16.96 8.34 11.96
C GLY A 281 17.11 7.87 10.51
N GLN A 282 16.15 8.12 9.63
CA GLN A 282 16.27 7.78 8.20
C GLN A 282 17.44 8.54 7.53
N THR A 283 17.80 9.73 8.04
CA THR A 283 19.00 10.46 7.58
C THR A 283 20.27 9.62 7.70
N ALA A 284 20.40 8.83 8.78
CA ALA A 284 21.57 7.97 8.99
C ALA A 284 21.57 6.74 8.07
N VAL A 285 20.40 6.28 7.60
CA VAL A 285 20.28 5.18 6.62
C VAL A 285 20.98 5.59 5.33
N VAL A 286 20.63 6.77 4.82
CA VAL A 286 21.21 7.36 3.61
C VAL A 286 22.71 7.61 3.76
N GLN A 287 23.14 8.18 4.89
CA GLN A 287 24.56 8.44 5.17
C GLN A 287 25.42 7.17 5.24
N ASN A 288 24.83 6.05 5.65
CA ASN A 288 25.49 4.74 5.66
C ASN A 288 25.36 4.01 4.31
N GLY A 289 24.83 4.65 3.27
CA GLY A 289 24.79 4.11 1.92
C GLY A 289 23.59 3.20 1.63
N TYR A 290 22.54 3.26 2.44
CA TYR A 290 21.32 2.49 2.26
C TYR A 290 20.17 3.37 1.74
N THR A 291 19.13 2.74 1.20
CA THR A 291 17.90 3.42 0.75
C THR A 291 16.92 3.59 1.91
N GLU A 292 16.40 4.81 2.06
CA GLU A 292 15.39 5.16 3.06
C GLU A 292 14.03 4.49 2.80
N LEU A 293 13.19 4.49 3.84
CA LEU A 293 11.81 4.03 3.72
C LEU A 293 10.97 5.02 2.92
N VAL A 294 10.09 4.51 2.07
CA VAL A 294 9.06 5.34 1.44
C VAL A 294 8.03 5.78 2.49
N TYR A 295 7.40 6.94 2.27
CA TYR A 295 6.43 7.52 3.20
C TYR A 295 5.34 6.53 3.68
N GLY A 296 4.84 5.66 2.79
CA GLY A 296 3.85 4.64 3.16
C GLY A 296 4.38 3.60 4.15
N GLU A 297 5.62 3.15 4.00
CA GLU A 297 6.26 2.23 4.97
C GLU A 297 6.53 2.92 6.30
N MET A 298 6.97 4.18 6.28
CA MET A 298 7.15 4.97 7.50
C MET A 298 5.84 5.03 8.30
N GLN A 299 4.72 5.35 7.64
CA GLN A 299 3.40 5.38 8.30
C GLN A 299 2.99 4.00 8.82
N SER A 300 3.14 2.95 7.99
CA SER A 300 2.82 1.58 8.41
C SER A 300 3.65 1.14 9.62
N ASN A 301 4.93 1.49 9.66
CA ASN A 301 5.79 1.17 10.78
C ASN A 301 5.43 1.94 12.04
N LEU A 302 5.09 3.23 11.92
CA LEU A 302 4.61 4.02 13.05
C LEU A 302 3.29 3.45 13.61
N GLU A 303 2.38 2.98 12.76
CA GLU A 303 1.17 2.27 13.20
C GLU A 303 1.49 0.96 13.92
N LYS A 304 2.47 0.18 13.43
CA LYS A 304 2.94 -1.06 14.10
C LYS A 304 3.52 -0.80 15.48
N LEU A 305 4.03 0.40 15.74
CA LEU A 305 4.59 0.83 17.03
C LEU A 305 3.54 1.34 18.03
N VAL A 306 2.27 1.46 17.61
CA VAL A 306 1.17 1.78 18.53
C VAL A 306 0.64 0.49 19.16
N PRO A 307 0.69 0.33 20.50
CA PRO A 307 0.16 -0.88 21.13
C PRO A 307 -1.34 -1.02 20.86
N PRO A 308 -1.86 -2.25 20.63
CA PRO A 308 -3.28 -2.46 20.43
C PRO A 308 -4.05 -2.03 21.68
N VAL A 309 -5.02 -1.12 21.51
CA VAL A 309 -5.91 -0.72 22.60
C VAL A 309 -6.77 -1.93 22.98
N LEU A 310 -6.42 -2.59 24.09
CA LEU A 310 -7.29 -3.57 24.73
C LEU A 310 -8.54 -2.82 25.21
N LEU A 311 -9.66 -2.99 24.49
CA LEU A 311 -10.96 -2.58 25.00
C LEU A 311 -11.25 -3.42 26.25
N ALA A 312 -11.05 -2.85 27.43
CA ALA A 312 -11.41 -3.48 28.68
C ALA A 312 -12.88 -3.92 28.59
N GLU A 313 -13.13 -5.22 28.69
CA GLU A 313 -14.48 -5.74 28.81
C GLU A 313 -15.11 -5.11 30.05
N ALA A 314 -16.09 -4.23 29.82
CA ALA A 314 -16.82 -3.59 30.90
C ALA A 314 -17.44 -4.68 31.79
N GLN A 315 -17.05 -4.71 33.06
CA GLN A 315 -17.70 -5.54 34.07
C GLN A 315 -19.15 -5.05 34.22
N ILE A 316 -20.09 -5.77 33.61
CA ILE A 316 -21.53 -5.46 33.74
C ILE A 316 -22.02 -6.13 35.03
N ASP A 317 -22.39 -5.30 36.00
CA ASP A 317 -22.96 -5.70 37.29
C ASP A 317 -24.20 -6.59 37.12
N GLU A 318 -24.26 -7.74 37.83
CA GLU A 318 -25.29 -8.78 37.69
C GLU A 318 -26.71 -8.26 37.97
N SER A 319 -26.83 -7.20 38.77
CA SER A 319 -28.11 -6.56 39.12
C SER A 319 -28.83 -5.92 37.92
N THR A 320 -28.09 -5.60 36.86
CA THR A 320 -28.60 -4.98 35.61
C THR A 320 -29.10 -6.01 34.59
N ARG A 321 -28.73 -7.29 34.73
CA ARG A 321 -29.01 -8.32 33.74
C ARG A 321 -30.50 -8.72 33.71
N SER A 322 -31.17 -8.71 34.86
CA SER A 322 -32.58 -9.13 34.97
C SER A 322 -33.56 -8.11 34.40
N SER A 323 -33.28 -6.80 34.57
CA SER A 323 -34.13 -5.73 34.05
C SER A 323 -33.95 -5.53 32.54
N VAL A 324 -32.72 -5.61 32.05
CA VAL A 324 -32.42 -5.47 30.60
C VAL A 324 -32.96 -6.65 29.80
N LEU A 325 -32.83 -7.90 30.29
CA LEU A 325 -33.40 -9.07 29.62
C LEU A 325 -34.93 -8.98 29.49
N LEU A 326 -35.62 -8.46 30.51
CA LEU A 326 -37.07 -8.28 30.49
C LEU A 326 -37.50 -7.27 29.42
N TRP A 327 -36.77 -6.18 29.26
CA TRP A 327 -36.99 -5.19 28.21
C TRP A 327 -36.67 -5.73 26.81
N VAL A 328 -35.59 -6.48 26.65
CA VAL A 328 -35.24 -7.12 25.37
C VAL A 328 -36.32 -8.11 24.93
N VAL A 329 -36.85 -8.92 25.86
CA VAL A 329 -37.94 -9.86 25.58
C VAL A 329 -39.23 -9.12 25.21
N LEU A 330 -39.56 -8.01 25.90
CA LEU A 330 -40.73 -7.19 25.57
C LEU A 330 -40.62 -6.52 24.20
N VAL A 331 -39.44 -6.02 23.84
CA VAL A 331 -39.18 -5.42 22.52
C VAL A 331 -39.23 -6.48 21.42
N ALA A 332 -38.65 -7.67 21.65
CA ALA A 332 -38.72 -8.79 20.71
C ALA A 332 -40.16 -9.27 20.51
N ALA A 333 -40.97 -9.34 21.57
CA ALA A 333 -42.39 -9.69 21.48
C ALA A 333 -43.20 -8.64 20.72
N ALA A 334 -42.91 -7.34 20.93
CA ALA A 334 -43.54 -6.25 20.20
C ALA A 334 -43.18 -6.30 18.69
N LEU A 335 -41.92 -6.55 18.35
CA LEU A 335 -41.47 -6.72 16.96
C LEU A 335 -42.09 -7.95 16.29
N ALA A 336 -42.24 -9.07 17.02
CA ALA A 336 -42.90 -10.26 16.51
C ALA A 336 -44.40 -10.01 16.24
N LEU A 337 -45.08 -9.25 17.10
CA LEU A 337 -46.46 -8.81 16.89
C LEU A 337 -46.57 -7.88 15.67
N LEU A 338 -45.65 -6.93 15.52
CA LEU A 338 -45.59 -6.02 14.39
C LEU A 338 -45.37 -6.79 13.07
N PHE A 339 -44.45 -7.76 13.08
CA PHE A 339 -44.21 -8.66 11.96
C PHE A 339 -45.44 -9.52 11.62
N ALA A 340 -46.12 -10.07 12.63
CA ALA A 340 -47.35 -10.83 12.43
C ALA A 340 -48.47 -9.97 11.82
N VAL A 341 -48.60 -8.70 12.22
CA VAL A 341 -49.55 -7.73 11.65
C VAL A 341 -49.18 -7.38 10.20
N VAL A 342 -47.89 -7.19 9.89
CA VAL A 342 -47.40 -6.95 8.52
C VAL A 342 -47.64 -8.17 7.62
N VAL A 343 -47.39 -9.39 8.10
CA VAL A 343 -47.66 -10.63 7.36
C VAL A 343 -49.17 -10.83 7.17
N TYR A 344 -49.98 -10.55 8.19
CA TYR A 344 -51.44 -10.68 8.12
C TYR A 344 -52.06 -9.69 7.12
N THR A 345 -51.60 -8.44 7.13
CA THR A 345 -52.06 -7.40 6.19
C THR A 345 -51.49 -7.59 4.77
N GLY A 346 -50.26 -8.12 4.64
CA GLY A 346 -49.64 -8.50 3.37
C GLY A 346 -50.29 -9.71 2.70
N ARG A 347 -50.78 -10.68 3.47
CA ARG A 347 -51.51 -11.86 2.96
C ARG A 347 -52.85 -11.52 2.30
N LYS A 348 -53.50 -10.41 2.71
CA LYS A 348 -54.73 -9.92 2.05
C LYS A 348 -54.48 -9.18 0.72
N ARG A 349 -53.22 -8.88 0.35
CA ARG A 349 -52.88 -8.11 -0.86
C ARG A 349 -52.18 -8.88 -1.98
N ARG A 350 -51.83 -10.15 -1.80
CA ARG A 350 -51.18 -10.94 -2.88
C ARG A 350 -52.15 -11.93 -3.51
N ALA A 351 -52.86 -11.46 -4.54
CA ALA A 351 -53.27 -12.32 -5.63
C ALA A 351 -52.01 -12.91 -6.30
N LYS A 352 -52.14 -14.18 -6.69
CA LYS A 352 -51.13 -15.10 -7.25
C LYS A 352 -49.99 -14.42 -8.03
N ALA A 353 -48.75 -14.63 -7.59
CA ALA A 353 -47.57 -14.60 -8.45
C ALA A 353 -46.98 -16.03 -8.49
N PRO A 354 -46.62 -16.56 -9.66
CA PRO A 354 -46.10 -17.92 -9.77
C PRO A 354 -44.70 -17.98 -9.18
N LEU A 355 -44.39 -19.11 -8.53
CA LEU A 355 -43.04 -19.46 -8.10
C LEU A 355 -42.19 -19.71 -9.35
N LEU A 356 -41.51 -18.68 -9.82
CA LEU A 356 -40.41 -18.89 -10.75
C LEU A 356 -39.24 -19.45 -9.94
N ASN A 357 -38.89 -20.70 -10.23
CA ASN A 357 -37.60 -21.25 -9.87
C ASN A 357 -36.52 -20.26 -10.36
N LYS A 358 -35.94 -19.48 -9.46
CA LYS A 358 -34.76 -18.68 -9.77
C LYS A 358 -33.61 -19.68 -9.80
N ALA A 359 -33.41 -20.32 -10.95
CA ALA A 359 -32.08 -20.76 -11.33
C ALA A 359 -31.16 -19.57 -11.04
N THR A 360 -30.16 -19.77 -10.19
CA THR A 360 -29.19 -18.75 -9.81
C THR A 360 -28.50 -18.29 -11.08
N LEU A 361 -29.05 -17.26 -11.72
CA LEU A 361 -28.43 -16.57 -12.84
C LEU A 361 -27.13 -16.02 -12.29
N ILE A 362 -26.02 -16.63 -12.70
CA ILE A 362 -24.70 -16.05 -12.53
C ILE A 362 -24.77 -14.70 -13.24
N LYS A 363 -24.82 -13.61 -12.47
CA LYS A 363 -24.81 -12.26 -13.04
C LYS A 363 -23.36 -11.97 -13.40
N LEU A 364 -23.13 -11.75 -14.69
CA LEU A 364 -21.81 -11.51 -15.24
C LEU A 364 -21.54 -10.01 -15.19
N LEU A 365 -20.28 -9.66 -14.92
CA LEU A 365 -19.80 -8.29 -14.96
C LEU A 365 -19.32 -7.99 -16.38
N ASN A 366 -20.10 -7.21 -17.10
CA ASN A 366 -19.80 -6.74 -18.46
C ASN A 366 -20.29 -5.29 -18.64
N GLU A 367 -20.00 -4.70 -19.80
CA GLU A 367 -20.43 -3.33 -20.11
C GLU A 367 -21.94 -3.13 -20.06
N GLU A 368 -22.72 -4.16 -20.42
CA GLU A 368 -24.19 -4.12 -20.40
C GLU A 368 -24.76 -4.11 -18.96
N ALA A 369 -24.00 -4.58 -17.99
CA ALA A 369 -24.39 -4.59 -16.58
C ALA A 369 -24.33 -3.18 -15.94
N LEU A 370 -23.64 -2.23 -16.59
CA LEU A 370 -23.44 -0.88 -16.07
C LEU A 370 -24.43 0.13 -16.66
N THR A 371 -24.82 1.08 -15.84
CA THR A 371 -25.71 2.16 -16.25
C THR A 371 -24.95 3.47 -16.48
N PHE A 372 -25.26 4.16 -17.59
CA PHE A 372 -24.66 5.44 -17.96
C PHE A 372 -25.75 6.47 -18.31
N PRO A 373 -26.34 7.15 -17.31
CA PRO A 373 -27.41 8.11 -17.55
C PRO A 373 -26.95 9.29 -18.42
N LYS A 374 -27.84 9.76 -19.29
CA LYS A 374 -27.60 10.97 -20.09
C LYS A 374 -27.63 12.21 -19.19
N GLY A 375 -26.82 13.21 -19.54
CA GLY A 375 -26.78 14.50 -18.85
C GLY A 375 -25.87 14.54 -17.62
N LEU A 376 -25.13 13.47 -17.34
CA LEU A 376 -24.04 13.45 -16.38
C LEU A 376 -22.69 13.55 -17.10
N TYR A 377 -21.73 14.13 -16.39
CA TYR A 377 -20.32 14.16 -16.75
C TYR A 377 -19.59 13.14 -15.88
N PHE A 378 -18.70 12.37 -16.46
CA PHE A 378 -17.95 11.31 -15.78
C PHE A 378 -16.46 11.62 -15.80
N ASP A 379 -15.79 11.28 -14.71
CA ASP A 379 -14.35 11.38 -14.55
C ASP A 379 -13.72 9.99 -14.51
N LYS A 380 -12.44 9.89 -14.90
CA LYS A 380 -11.67 8.65 -14.84
C LYS A 380 -11.43 8.17 -13.40
N SER A 381 -11.61 9.05 -12.39
CA SER A 381 -11.58 8.69 -10.97
C SER A 381 -12.81 7.89 -10.49
N HIS A 382 -13.62 7.36 -11.41
CA HIS A 382 -14.87 6.64 -11.12
C HIS A 382 -15.92 7.46 -10.37
N THR A 383 -15.98 8.74 -10.71
CA THR A 383 -16.96 9.67 -10.16
C THR A 383 -17.76 10.33 -11.27
N TRP A 384 -18.97 10.73 -10.94
CA TRP A 384 -19.83 11.50 -11.83
C TRP A 384 -20.18 12.85 -11.22
N VAL A 385 -20.43 13.82 -12.08
CA VAL A 385 -20.82 15.17 -11.70
C VAL A 385 -22.01 15.67 -12.52
N PHE A 386 -22.84 16.48 -11.88
CA PHE A 386 -24.00 17.16 -12.45
C PHE A 386 -24.00 18.62 -12.00
N MET A 387 -24.01 19.54 -12.97
CA MET A 387 -24.10 20.97 -12.69
C MET A 387 -25.56 21.35 -12.36
N GLU A 388 -25.81 21.76 -11.13
CA GLU A 388 -27.10 22.28 -10.73
C GLU A 388 -27.30 23.72 -11.22
N LYS A 389 -28.56 24.16 -11.34
CA LYS A 389 -28.90 25.54 -11.70
C LYS A 389 -28.35 26.59 -10.73
N SER A 390 -28.02 26.17 -9.50
CA SER A 390 -27.40 26.99 -8.46
C SER A 390 -25.93 27.32 -8.73
N GLY A 391 -25.31 26.67 -9.72
CA GLY A 391 -23.86 26.73 -9.97
C GLY A 391 -23.04 25.78 -9.09
N ARG A 392 -23.70 24.97 -8.24
CA ARG A 392 -23.05 23.89 -7.48
C ARG A 392 -22.99 22.63 -8.32
N VAL A 393 -21.94 21.85 -8.10
CA VAL A 393 -21.74 20.55 -8.71
C VAL A 393 -22.18 19.48 -7.72
N ARG A 394 -23.24 18.74 -8.07
CA ARG A 394 -23.61 17.51 -7.37
C ARG A 394 -22.76 16.38 -7.91
N LEU A 395 -22.18 15.57 -7.04
CA LEU A 395 -21.29 14.49 -7.45
C LEU A 395 -21.66 13.18 -6.75
N GLY A 396 -21.31 12.06 -7.38
CA GLY A 396 -21.43 10.72 -6.81
C GLY A 396 -20.37 9.76 -7.35
N ILE A 397 -20.50 8.49 -6.97
CA ILE A 397 -19.62 7.41 -7.41
C ILE A 397 -20.32 6.66 -8.54
N ASP A 398 -19.56 6.23 -9.54
CA ASP A 398 -20.12 5.47 -10.65
C ASP A 398 -20.59 4.06 -10.23
N ASP A 399 -21.30 3.41 -11.14
CA ASP A 399 -21.79 2.04 -10.97
C ASP A 399 -20.64 1.00 -11.10
N PHE A 400 -19.50 1.36 -11.71
CA PHE A 400 -18.41 0.42 -11.96
C PHE A 400 -17.78 -0.06 -10.65
N ILE A 401 -17.44 0.87 -9.76
CA ILE A 401 -16.69 0.58 -8.54
C ILE A 401 -17.45 -0.34 -7.57
N SER A 402 -18.75 -0.10 -7.36
CA SER A 402 -19.60 -0.96 -6.54
C SER A 402 -19.77 -2.36 -7.16
N ASN A 403 -19.93 -2.45 -8.48
CA ASN A 403 -20.02 -3.73 -9.18
C ASN A 403 -18.69 -4.52 -9.17
N VAL A 404 -17.56 -3.85 -8.98
CA VAL A 404 -16.23 -4.48 -8.88
C VAL A 404 -15.92 -4.95 -7.45
N THR A 405 -16.16 -4.11 -6.45
CA THR A 405 -15.73 -4.42 -5.06
C THR A 405 -16.83 -5.02 -4.18
N GLY A 406 -18.09 -4.87 -4.58
CA GLY A 406 -19.25 -5.27 -3.79
C GLY A 406 -19.75 -4.18 -2.84
N GLU A 407 -20.85 -4.51 -2.16
CA GLU A 407 -21.64 -3.59 -1.34
C GLU A 407 -20.88 -3.02 -0.14
N TYR A 408 -20.82 -1.69 -0.04
CA TYR A 408 -20.18 -0.99 1.08
C TYR A 408 -21.05 -0.97 2.34
N THR A 409 -20.40 -1.13 3.49
CA THR A 409 -21.04 -1.11 4.81
C THR A 409 -20.85 0.21 5.55
N ARG A 410 -19.91 1.05 5.12
CA ARG A 410 -19.61 2.35 5.72
C ARG A 410 -18.98 3.29 4.69
N VAL A 411 -19.27 4.57 4.81
CA VAL A 411 -18.70 5.65 3.98
C VAL A 411 -18.09 6.68 4.91
N ILE A 412 -16.85 7.08 4.65
CA ILE A 412 -16.18 8.20 5.34
C ILE A 412 -16.23 9.40 4.41
N MET A 413 -16.85 10.47 4.90
CA MET A 413 -17.04 11.72 4.17
C MET A 413 -16.37 12.89 4.89
N LYS A 414 -15.90 13.86 4.11
CA LYS A 414 -15.44 15.18 4.55
C LYS A 414 -16.62 16.02 5.04
N SER A 415 -16.32 17.02 5.86
CA SER A 415 -17.32 17.92 6.44
C SER A 415 -17.72 19.04 5.48
N PRO A 416 -18.97 19.54 5.54
CA PRO A 416 -19.33 20.81 4.90
C PRO A 416 -18.39 21.95 5.31
N GLY A 417 -17.95 22.75 4.34
CA GLY A 417 -17.02 23.87 4.52
C GLY A 417 -15.56 23.53 4.19
N GLU A 418 -15.20 22.25 4.10
CA GLU A 418 -13.85 21.84 3.67
C GLU A 418 -13.59 22.18 2.20
N LYS A 419 -12.33 22.53 1.91
CA LYS A 419 -11.84 22.70 0.55
C LYS A 419 -11.22 21.40 0.08
N VAL A 420 -11.44 21.07 -1.19
CA VAL A 420 -10.84 19.92 -1.86
C VAL A 420 -10.30 20.37 -3.20
N LYS A 421 -9.15 19.87 -3.62
CA LYS A 421 -8.64 20.05 -4.98
C LYS A 421 -8.92 18.82 -5.83
N ARG A 422 -8.99 19.02 -7.15
CA ARG A 422 -9.03 17.89 -8.09
C ARG A 422 -7.83 16.96 -7.84
N MET A 423 -8.07 15.65 -7.94
CA MET A 423 -7.13 14.56 -7.63
C MET A 423 -6.78 14.37 -6.15
N GLU A 424 -7.31 15.16 -5.21
CA GLU A 424 -7.14 14.88 -3.78
C GLU A 424 -8.19 13.87 -3.27
N PRO A 425 -7.89 13.09 -2.22
CA PRO A 425 -8.83 12.16 -1.60
C PRO A 425 -10.16 12.84 -1.21
N LEU A 426 -11.28 12.27 -1.67
CA LEU A 426 -12.61 12.85 -1.51
C LEU A 426 -13.54 12.01 -0.62
N VAL A 427 -13.59 10.70 -0.84
CA VAL A 427 -14.49 9.79 -0.13
C VAL A 427 -13.84 8.41 0.03
N THR A 428 -13.99 7.80 1.20
CA THR A 428 -13.49 6.44 1.47
C THR A 428 -14.67 5.49 1.71
N LEU A 429 -14.71 4.41 0.95
CA LEU A 429 -15.75 3.38 0.98
C LEU A 429 -15.20 2.14 1.67
N ILE A 430 -15.94 1.61 2.66
CA ILE A 430 -15.45 0.55 3.54
C ILE A 430 -16.42 -0.62 3.57
N ARG A 431 -15.86 -1.84 3.43
CA ARG A 431 -16.58 -3.10 3.52
C ARG A 431 -15.76 -4.14 4.28
N LYS A 432 -16.29 -4.67 5.38
CA LYS A 432 -15.67 -5.79 6.13
C LYS A 432 -14.17 -5.59 6.41
N GLY A 433 -13.76 -4.39 6.83
CA GLY A 433 -12.36 -4.06 7.11
C GLY A 433 -11.50 -3.71 5.89
N LYS A 434 -12.04 -3.80 4.67
CA LYS A 434 -11.38 -3.39 3.42
C LYS A 434 -11.86 -2.00 3.02
N GLN A 435 -11.01 -1.21 2.40
CA GLN A 435 -11.35 0.16 2.03
C GLN A 435 -10.79 0.55 0.66
N ILE A 436 -11.52 1.44 -0.02
CA ILE A 436 -11.03 2.17 -1.20
C ILE A 436 -11.32 3.66 -1.02
N THR A 437 -10.44 4.51 -1.54
CA THR A 437 -10.56 5.96 -1.49
C THR A 437 -10.59 6.50 -2.92
N LEU A 438 -11.60 7.30 -3.22
CA LEU A 438 -11.78 7.92 -4.54
C LEU A 438 -11.41 9.41 -4.47
N ASN A 439 -10.81 9.89 -5.55
CA ASN A 439 -10.30 11.25 -5.65
C ASN A 439 -11.34 12.23 -6.20
N SER A 440 -11.21 13.49 -5.80
CA SER A 440 -12.14 14.54 -6.22
C SER A 440 -12.00 14.85 -7.70
N PRO A 441 -13.10 14.88 -8.46
CA PRO A 441 -13.04 15.23 -9.87
C PRO A 441 -12.99 16.75 -10.09
N VAL A 442 -13.29 17.56 -9.07
CA VAL A 442 -13.26 19.03 -9.17
C VAL A 442 -12.60 19.66 -7.95
N SER A 443 -11.98 20.81 -8.15
CA SER A 443 -11.55 21.68 -7.06
C SER A 443 -12.71 22.55 -6.59
N GLY A 444 -12.89 22.70 -5.28
CA GLY A 444 -13.97 23.51 -4.74
C GLY A 444 -14.13 23.44 -3.23
N THR A 445 -15.25 23.99 -2.75
CA THR A 445 -15.65 23.93 -1.33
C THR A 445 -16.89 23.07 -1.19
N ILE A 446 -16.85 22.07 -0.30
CA ILE A 446 -17.99 21.21 -0.01
C ILE A 446 -19.06 22.06 0.69
N LYS A 447 -20.27 22.10 0.13
CA LYS A 447 -21.40 22.84 0.71
C LYS A 447 -22.40 21.94 1.39
N GLU A 448 -22.54 20.73 0.90
CA GLU A 448 -23.54 19.76 1.37
C GLU A 448 -22.97 18.35 1.25
N ILE A 449 -23.26 17.52 2.23
CA ILE A 449 -22.99 16.08 2.23
C ILE A 449 -24.33 15.35 2.19
N ASN A 450 -24.36 14.16 1.62
CA ASN A 450 -25.55 13.33 1.70
C ASN A 450 -25.60 12.54 3.01
N GLU A 451 -26.28 13.09 4.02
CA GLU A 451 -26.42 12.46 5.33
C GLU A 451 -27.10 11.09 5.27
N SER A 452 -27.91 10.82 4.24
CA SER A 452 -28.55 9.50 4.09
C SER A 452 -27.52 8.39 3.90
N LEU A 453 -26.32 8.68 3.37
CA LEU A 453 -25.25 7.70 3.20
C LEU A 453 -24.56 7.32 4.51
N VAL A 454 -24.67 8.16 5.55
CA VAL A 454 -24.20 7.83 6.89
C VAL A 454 -25.13 6.80 7.54
N ALA A 455 -26.44 6.95 7.32
CA ALA A 455 -27.46 6.05 7.84
C ALA A 455 -27.60 4.77 7.01
N ASP A 456 -27.54 4.89 5.69
CA ASP A 456 -27.71 3.80 4.73
C ASP A 456 -26.70 3.88 3.56
N PRO A 457 -25.47 3.38 3.78
CA PRO A 457 -24.44 3.25 2.75
C PRO A 457 -24.85 2.43 1.53
N PHE A 458 -25.88 1.56 1.64
CA PHE A 458 -26.29 0.69 0.53
C PHE A 458 -26.84 1.48 -0.65
N THR A 459 -27.33 2.70 -0.41
CA THR A 459 -27.86 3.62 -1.43
C THR A 459 -26.86 3.91 -2.56
N ILE A 460 -25.55 3.92 -2.28
CA ILE A 460 -24.50 4.08 -3.31
C ILE A 460 -24.56 2.95 -4.34
N ASN A 461 -24.89 1.74 -3.91
CA ASN A 461 -24.93 0.56 -4.78
C ASN A 461 -26.25 0.47 -5.54
N ASP A 462 -27.38 0.79 -4.89
CA ASP A 462 -28.72 0.63 -5.48
C ASP A 462 -29.11 1.78 -6.41
N ALA A 463 -28.68 3.01 -6.10
CA ALA A 463 -29.07 4.22 -6.83
C ALA A 463 -27.89 5.19 -7.02
N PRO A 464 -26.77 4.76 -7.64
CA PRO A 464 -25.52 5.53 -7.73
C PRO A 464 -25.70 6.92 -8.35
N TYR A 465 -26.62 7.06 -9.30
CA TYR A 465 -26.89 8.31 -10.04
C TYR A 465 -28.12 9.09 -9.55
N GLY A 466 -28.80 8.58 -8.54
CA GLY A 466 -30.02 9.15 -7.99
C GLY A 466 -29.80 9.62 -6.56
N GLU A 467 -30.35 8.87 -5.61
CA GLU A 467 -30.24 9.13 -4.17
C GLU A 467 -28.81 8.85 -3.62
N GLY A 468 -27.97 8.15 -4.38
CA GLY A 468 -26.58 7.82 -4.01
C GLY A 468 -25.54 8.93 -4.26
N TRP A 469 -25.96 10.18 -4.46
CA TRP A 469 -25.03 11.31 -4.55
C TRP A 469 -24.26 11.50 -3.23
N VAL A 470 -23.00 11.94 -3.28
CA VAL A 470 -22.14 12.05 -2.09
C VAL A 470 -22.02 13.49 -1.60
N TYR A 471 -21.69 14.43 -2.49
CA TYR A 471 -21.49 15.84 -2.14
C TYR A 471 -22.17 16.79 -3.12
N LYS A 472 -22.44 18.01 -2.64
CA LYS A 472 -22.59 19.19 -3.49
C LYS A 472 -21.42 20.15 -3.22
N ILE A 473 -20.62 20.40 -4.25
CA ILE A 473 -19.43 21.23 -4.19
C ILE A 473 -19.69 22.54 -4.93
N GLU A 474 -19.26 23.66 -4.35
CA GLU A 474 -19.11 24.92 -5.06
C GLU A 474 -17.75 24.91 -5.76
N PRO A 475 -17.69 24.78 -7.10
CA PRO A 475 -16.44 24.59 -7.81
C PRO A 475 -15.65 25.91 -7.87
N SER A 476 -14.32 25.82 -7.71
CA SER A 476 -13.43 26.99 -7.81
C SER A 476 -12.91 27.22 -9.23
N ASN A 477 -12.86 26.17 -10.07
CA ASN A 477 -12.27 26.25 -11.41
C ASN A 477 -13.02 25.44 -12.49
N TRP A 478 -14.36 25.46 -12.43
CA TRP A 478 -15.22 24.62 -13.28
C TRP A 478 -14.94 24.75 -14.78
N LEU A 479 -14.78 25.98 -15.30
CA LEU A 479 -14.58 26.23 -16.74
C LEU A 479 -13.31 25.57 -17.29
N ARG A 480 -12.27 25.40 -16.46
CA ARG A 480 -11.05 24.71 -16.85
C ARG A 480 -11.17 23.21 -16.61
N GLU A 481 -11.80 22.79 -15.52
CA GLU A 481 -11.81 21.38 -15.12
C GLU A 481 -12.82 20.54 -15.92
N ILE A 482 -13.89 21.16 -16.45
CA ILE A 482 -14.90 20.45 -17.25
C ILE A 482 -14.31 19.73 -18.48
N GLN A 483 -13.18 20.20 -19.02
CA GLN A 483 -12.54 19.59 -20.19
C GLN A 483 -12.01 18.17 -19.93
N PHE A 484 -11.80 17.79 -18.66
CA PHE A 484 -11.32 16.47 -18.29
C PHE A 484 -12.45 15.44 -18.14
N PHE A 485 -13.70 15.88 -18.22
CA PHE A 485 -14.87 15.01 -18.10
C PHE A 485 -15.35 14.52 -19.45
N THR A 486 -15.93 13.32 -19.43
CA THR A 486 -16.57 12.73 -20.61
C THR A 486 -18.06 12.56 -20.39
N MET A 487 -18.84 12.63 -21.46
CA MET A 487 -20.28 12.36 -21.41
C MET A 487 -20.53 10.86 -21.63
N GLY A 488 -21.67 10.35 -21.14
CA GLY A 488 -21.95 8.91 -21.01
C GLY A 488 -21.63 7.98 -22.19
N ASN A 489 -21.73 8.44 -23.45
CA ASN A 489 -21.34 7.60 -24.61
C ASN A 489 -19.83 7.43 -24.76
N HIS A 490 -19.05 8.52 -24.59
CA HIS A 490 -17.59 8.45 -24.62
C HIS A 490 -17.04 7.79 -23.35
N TYR A 491 -17.72 7.99 -22.22
CA TYR A 491 -17.36 7.31 -20.99
C TYR A 491 -17.53 5.80 -21.09
N ARG A 492 -18.58 5.34 -21.76
CA ARG A 492 -18.80 3.92 -22.06
C ARG A 492 -17.62 3.32 -22.84
N GLU A 493 -17.11 4.00 -23.87
CA GLU A 493 -15.95 3.55 -24.64
C GLU A 493 -14.71 3.41 -23.75
N TRP A 494 -14.48 4.36 -22.85
CA TRP A 494 -13.39 4.30 -21.87
C TRP A 494 -13.60 3.15 -20.87
N ILE A 495 -14.82 2.91 -20.40
CA ILE A 495 -15.13 1.78 -19.51
C ILE A 495 -14.82 0.43 -20.17
N SER A 496 -14.99 0.28 -21.48
CA SER A 496 -14.60 -0.96 -22.18
C SER A 496 -13.09 -1.22 -22.05
N SER A 497 -12.24 -0.18 -22.19
CA SER A 497 -10.80 -0.32 -21.91
C SER A 497 -10.50 -0.54 -20.44
N GLU A 498 -11.32 0.03 -19.55
CA GLU A 498 -11.18 -0.10 -18.11
C GLU A 498 -11.48 -1.53 -17.63
N PHE A 499 -12.41 -2.22 -18.27
CA PHE A 499 -12.64 -3.66 -18.06
C PHE A 499 -11.43 -4.52 -18.45
N THR A 500 -10.72 -4.15 -19.52
CA THR A 500 -9.46 -4.83 -19.89
C THR A 500 -8.42 -4.64 -18.80
N ARG A 501 -8.24 -3.40 -18.33
CA ARG A 501 -7.33 -3.08 -17.22
C ARG A 501 -7.68 -3.85 -15.95
N LEU A 502 -8.97 -4.05 -15.67
CA LEU A 502 -9.43 -4.83 -14.52
C LEU A 502 -9.11 -6.31 -14.66
N LYS A 503 -9.29 -6.89 -15.87
CA LYS A 503 -8.93 -8.28 -16.14
C LYS A 503 -7.43 -8.50 -15.97
N ASP A 504 -6.61 -7.59 -16.49
CA ASP A 504 -5.16 -7.67 -16.37
C ASP A 504 -4.72 -7.56 -14.90
N PHE A 505 -5.30 -6.60 -14.16
CA PHE A 505 -5.07 -6.47 -12.72
C PHE A 505 -5.38 -7.78 -11.98
N LEU A 506 -6.58 -8.34 -12.19
CA LEU A 506 -7.00 -9.58 -11.53
C LEU A 506 -6.11 -10.77 -11.93
N ALA A 507 -5.71 -10.87 -13.20
CA ALA A 507 -4.80 -11.92 -13.65
C ALA A 507 -3.45 -11.84 -12.93
N CYS A 508 -2.90 -10.63 -12.76
CA CYS A 508 -1.66 -10.41 -12.01
C CYS A 508 -1.83 -10.71 -10.52
N SER A 509 -2.82 -10.11 -9.86
CA SER A 509 -3.04 -10.27 -8.41
C SER A 509 -3.38 -11.70 -8.01
N LEU A 510 -4.13 -12.44 -8.85
CA LEU A 510 -4.48 -13.84 -8.59
C LEU A 510 -3.33 -14.81 -8.94
N ASN A 511 -2.51 -14.54 -9.96
CA ASN A 511 -1.30 -15.34 -10.22
C ASN A 511 -0.27 -15.23 -9.10
N ILE A 512 -0.21 -14.08 -8.40
CA ILE A 512 0.65 -13.90 -7.22
C ILE A 512 0.19 -14.79 -6.05
N MET A 513 -1.11 -15.09 -5.93
CA MET A 513 -1.64 -15.97 -4.87
C MET A 513 -1.54 -17.47 -5.20
N ASN A 514 -1.48 -17.85 -6.48
CA ASN A 514 -1.48 -19.26 -6.93
C ASN A 514 -0.08 -19.90 -7.05
N MET A 515 0.99 -19.26 -6.54
CA MET A 515 2.32 -19.88 -6.48
C MET A 515 2.48 -20.89 -5.34
N GLU A 516 1.57 -20.92 -4.35
CA GLU A 516 1.56 -21.96 -3.30
C GLU A 516 0.62 -23.14 -3.59
N ASP A 517 -0.47 -22.95 -4.35
CA ASP A 517 -1.36 -24.02 -4.78
C ASP A 517 -1.63 -23.93 -6.28
N GLY A 518 -0.98 -24.81 -7.05
CA GLY A 518 -1.10 -24.88 -8.49
C GLY A 518 -2.53 -25.21 -8.95
N LYS A 519 -3.31 -24.18 -9.31
CA LYS A 519 -4.32 -24.16 -10.38
C LYS A 519 -5.06 -22.83 -10.46
N LEU A 520 -4.84 -22.06 -11.53
CA LEU A 520 -5.86 -21.70 -12.53
C LEU A 520 -5.18 -20.91 -13.65
N ALA A 521 -5.31 -21.36 -14.89
CA ALA A 521 -5.09 -20.52 -16.06
C ALA A 521 -6.43 -19.88 -16.42
N PHE A 522 -6.50 -18.55 -16.53
CA PHE A 522 -7.59 -17.93 -17.27
C PHE A 522 -7.40 -18.28 -18.74
N GLN A 523 -8.31 -19.06 -19.32
CA GLN A 523 -8.42 -19.13 -20.78
C GLN A 523 -8.81 -17.75 -21.28
N GLU A 524 -8.11 -17.26 -22.31
CA GLU A 524 -8.48 -16.09 -23.09
C GLU A 524 -9.94 -16.22 -23.54
N GLY A 525 -10.87 -15.56 -22.83
CA GLY A 525 -12.31 -15.69 -23.06
C GLY A 525 -13.20 -15.82 -21.81
N GLY A 526 -12.65 -15.88 -20.60
CA GLY A 526 -13.46 -15.88 -19.37
C GLY A 526 -14.17 -14.54 -19.12
N GLU A 527 -15.48 -14.57 -18.90
CA GLU A 527 -16.26 -13.41 -18.44
C GLU A 527 -16.08 -13.20 -16.92
N LEU A 528 -16.05 -11.94 -16.48
CA LEU A 528 -15.88 -11.63 -15.06
C LEU A 528 -17.16 -11.92 -14.29
N MET A 529 -17.02 -12.51 -13.10
CA MET A 529 -18.12 -12.64 -12.15
C MET A 529 -18.44 -11.27 -11.55
N LEU A 530 -19.69 -11.05 -11.12
CA LEU A 530 -20.05 -9.84 -10.36
C LEU A 530 -19.27 -9.77 -9.05
N HIS A 531 -18.76 -8.59 -8.72
CA HIS A 531 -17.95 -8.29 -7.53
C HIS A 531 -16.69 -9.15 -7.38
N PRO A 532 -15.79 -9.19 -8.38
CA PRO A 532 -14.60 -10.03 -8.38
C PRO A 532 -13.69 -9.81 -7.17
N LEU A 533 -13.66 -8.59 -6.60
CA LEU A 533 -12.84 -8.27 -5.43
C LEU A 533 -13.51 -8.57 -4.09
N LYS A 534 -14.82 -8.89 -4.06
CA LYS A 534 -15.62 -8.98 -2.84
C LYS A 534 -14.99 -9.85 -1.75
N ASP A 535 -14.49 -11.02 -2.16
CA ASP A 535 -14.02 -12.07 -1.26
C ASP A 535 -12.49 -12.23 -1.29
N LEU A 536 -11.77 -11.39 -2.04
CA LEU A 536 -10.30 -11.41 -2.11
C LEU A 536 -9.65 -10.76 -0.87
N ASP A 537 -8.41 -11.12 -0.56
CA ASP A 537 -7.69 -10.66 0.63
C ASP A 537 -7.56 -9.11 0.71
N PRO A 538 -7.52 -8.50 1.92
CA PRO A 538 -7.27 -7.06 2.06
C PRO A 538 -6.03 -6.54 1.32
N LYS A 539 -4.97 -7.35 1.19
CA LYS A 539 -3.79 -6.97 0.41
C LYS A 539 -4.12 -6.72 -1.08
N VAL A 540 -5.00 -7.52 -1.66
CA VAL A 540 -5.44 -7.33 -3.06
C VAL A 540 -6.27 -6.05 -3.20
N TRP A 541 -6.99 -5.64 -2.15
CA TRP A 541 -7.71 -4.36 -2.13
C TRP A 541 -6.75 -3.17 -2.06
N GLU A 542 -5.66 -3.29 -1.32
CA GLU A 542 -4.61 -2.27 -1.29
C GLU A 542 -3.90 -2.16 -2.65
N ASP A 543 -3.58 -3.29 -3.28
CA ASP A 543 -3.06 -3.32 -4.65
C ASP A 543 -4.05 -2.69 -5.64
N PHE A 544 -5.35 -2.98 -5.48
CA PHE A 544 -6.40 -2.40 -6.31
C PHE A 544 -6.48 -0.88 -6.13
N GLN A 545 -6.37 -0.38 -4.90
CA GLN A 545 -6.29 1.06 -4.65
C GLN A 545 -5.08 1.69 -5.36
N ASN A 546 -3.89 1.10 -5.18
CA ASN A 546 -2.63 1.70 -5.60
C ASN A 546 -2.37 1.60 -7.10
N TYR A 547 -2.71 0.47 -7.72
CA TYR A 547 -2.36 0.20 -9.12
C TYR A 547 -3.52 0.34 -10.08
N PHE A 548 -4.76 0.23 -9.60
CA PHE A 548 -5.94 0.42 -10.43
C PHE A 548 -6.53 1.81 -10.20
N ILE A 549 -7.05 2.10 -9.01
CA ILE A 549 -7.77 3.36 -8.73
C ILE A 549 -6.88 4.59 -8.88
N ASN A 550 -5.69 4.60 -8.26
CA ASN A 550 -4.81 5.77 -8.25
C ASN A 550 -4.14 6.06 -9.60
N THR A 551 -4.21 5.14 -10.57
CA THR A 551 -3.59 5.30 -11.89
C THR A 551 -4.60 5.49 -13.01
N ALA A 552 -5.90 5.57 -12.68
CA ALA A 552 -6.99 5.60 -13.66
C ALA A 552 -6.97 6.84 -14.58
N ASP A 553 -6.35 7.94 -14.14
CA ASP A 553 -6.22 9.18 -14.92
C ASP A 553 -4.97 9.22 -15.82
N MET A 554 -4.03 8.28 -15.64
CA MET A 554 -2.78 8.19 -16.41
C MET A 554 -2.95 7.52 -17.78
N TYR A 555 -4.12 6.92 -18.04
CA TYR A 555 -4.51 6.22 -19.26
C TYR A 555 -5.84 6.78 -19.76
#